data_AF-A0A7C3D1M5-F1
#
_entry.id   AF-A0A7C3D1M5-F1
#
_cell.length_a   1.000
_cell.length_b   1.000
_cell.length_c   1.000
_cell.angle_alpha   90.00
_cell.angle_beta   90.00
_cell.angle_gamma   90.00
#
_symmetry.space_group_name_H-M   'P 1'
#
loop_
_entity.id
_entity.type
_entity.pdbx_description
1 polymer ?
#
loop_
_entity_poly.entity_id
_entity_poly.type
_entity_poly.pdbx_seq_one_letter_code
_entity_poly.pdbx_strand_id
1 'polypeptide(L)'
;MTRVAVNPELLNWALVRAGLHADPLFKQFPKINDWLQGEGQPIMKLLEKFARKTHTAIGYFFLPEPPVETLPIPDFRTLAYRQLTQPSPDLLDTLYAMQQRQAWLREDRIECEAEPLDFVGSATQNDEPEAVGREMRRLAGFEEGWASSVGSWRDAVSALRRAMDLRLVDRAVFFDFYQDYIKAERKQKKETAGGNFYNNQNTRVGELFATQVIRAAMEGRVGFWEAYNLTGLHGGTFQKYARRLGFNPP
;
A
#
# COMPACT_ATOMS: atom_id res chain seq x y z
N MET A 1 -37.21 9.74 10.13
CA MET A 1 -35.89 9.68 9.48
C MET A 1 -35.17 10.99 9.73
N THR A 2 -34.07 10.97 10.48
CA THR A 2 -33.32 12.19 10.86
C THR A 2 -32.52 12.71 9.66
N ARG A 3 -32.84 13.94 9.22
CA ARG A 3 -32.01 14.68 8.26
C ARG A 3 -30.80 15.26 8.99
N VAL A 4 -29.70 15.37 8.27
CA VAL A 4 -28.41 15.78 8.83
C VAL A 4 -27.91 16.97 8.05
N ALA A 5 -27.59 18.05 8.75
CA ALA A 5 -27.02 19.24 8.13
C ALA A 5 -25.59 18.93 7.65
N VAL A 6 -25.32 19.17 6.37
CA VAL A 6 -24.02 19.00 5.74
C VAL A 6 -23.73 20.23 4.88
N ASN A 7 -22.50 20.74 4.95
CA ASN A 7 -22.04 21.83 4.09
C ASN A 7 -21.97 21.34 2.62
N PRO A 8 -22.65 21.99 1.66
CA PRO A 8 -22.56 21.64 0.24
C PRO A 8 -21.12 21.64 -0.31
N GLU A 9 -20.25 22.51 0.22
CA GLU A 9 -18.84 22.55 -0.17
C GLU A 9 -18.10 21.24 0.15
N LEU A 10 -18.43 20.60 1.27
CA LEU A 10 -17.86 19.30 1.64
C LEU A 10 -18.35 18.17 0.75
N LEU A 11 -19.61 18.23 0.30
CA LEU A 11 -20.14 17.26 -0.67
C LEU A 11 -19.43 17.41 -2.02
N ASN A 12 -19.26 18.64 -2.50
CA ASN A 12 -18.54 18.92 -3.74
C ASN A 12 -17.06 18.53 -3.65
N TRP A 13 -16.40 18.89 -2.55
CA TRP A 13 -15.02 18.49 -2.26
C TRP A 13 -14.84 16.98 -2.33
N ALA A 14 -15.74 16.20 -1.70
CA ALA A 14 -15.67 14.74 -1.71
C ALA A 14 -15.84 14.14 -3.12
N LEU A 15 -16.67 14.76 -3.98
CA LEU A 15 -16.83 14.34 -5.39
C LEU A 15 -15.56 14.60 -6.20
N VAL A 16 -15.02 15.81 -6.13
CA VAL A 16 -13.78 16.21 -6.83
C VAL A 16 -12.62 15.31 -6.40
N ARG A 17 -12.46 15.11 -5.10
CA ARG A 17 -11.46 14.24 -4.49
C ARG A 17 -11.56 12.78 -4.98
N ALA A 18 -12.77 12.27 -5.14
CA ALA A 18 -13.01 10.91 -5.64
C ALA A 18 -12.94 10.80 -7.17
N GLY A 19 -12.72 11.91 -7.90
CA GLY A 19 -12.78 11.94 -9.36
C GLY A 19 -14.17 11.60 -9.91
N LEU A 20 -15.22 11.87 -9.14
CA LEU A 20 -16.60 11.56 -9.50
C LEU A 20 -17.34 12.83 -9.94
N HIS A 21 -18.20 12.67 -10.94
CA HIS A 21 -19.19 13.68 -11.31
C HIS A 21 -20.55 13.37 -10.67
N ALA A 22 -21.39 14.39 -10.48
CA ALA A 22 -22.71 14.22 -9.86
C ALA A 22 -23.71 13.49 -10.77
N ASP A 23 -23.64 13.68 -12.10
CA ASP A 23 -24.63 13.16 -13.04
C ASP A 23 -24.78 11.62 -13.03
N PRO A 24 -23.70 10.82 -12.98
CA PRO A 24 -23.82 9.37 -12.85
C PRO A 24 -24.41 8.91 -11.51
N LEU A 25 -24.39 9.77 -10.48
CA LEU A 25 -24.79 9.44 -9.11
C LEU A 25 -26.29 9.59 -8.87
N PHE A 26 -27.04 10.27 -9.74
CA PHE A 26 -28.49 10.49 -9.60
C PHE A 26 -29.29 9.21 -9.34
N LYS A 27 -28.93 8.10 -10.02
CA LYS A 27 -29.61 6.81 -9.81
C LYS A 27 -29.49 6.31 -8.37
N GLN A 28 -28.41 6.63 -7.69
CA GLN A 28 -28.14 6.19 -6.32
C GLN A 28 -28.47 7.25 -5.27
N PHE A 29 -28.43 8.52 -5.66
CA PHE A 29 -28.65 9.71 -4.84
C PHE A 29 -29.57 10.68 -5.61
N PRO A 30 -30.89 10.45 -5.63
CA PRO A 30 -31.81 11.22 -6.48
C PRO A 30 -31.83 12.73 -6.20
N LYS A 31 -31.47 13.15 -4.99
CA LYS A 31 -31.45 14.54 -4.54
C LYS A 31 -30.05 15.14 -4.41
N ILE A 32 -29.06 14.55 -5.08
CA ILE A 32 -27.67 14.99 -4.97
C ILE A 32 -27.49 16.46 -5.38
N ASN A 33 -28.21 16.91 -6.42
CA ASN A 33 -28.17 18.31 -6.84
C ASN A 33 -28.78 19.25 -5.79
N ASP A 34 -29.93 18.90 -5.20
CA ASP A 34 -30.53 19.67 -4.10
C ASP A 34 -29.53 19.83 -2.95
N TRP A 35 -28.76 18.78 -2.62
CA TRP A 35 -27.76 18.85 -1.56
C TRP A 35 -26.56 19.72 -1.94
N LEU A 36 -26.08 19.63 -3.18
CA LEU A 36 -24.96 20.44 -3.69
C LEU A 36 -25.30 21.92 -3.82
N GLN A 37 -26.58 22.27 -4.00
CA GLN A 37 -27.06 23.66 -4.01
C GLN A 37 -27.50 24.16 -2.61
N GLY A 38 -27.47 23.30 -1.59
CA GLY A 38 -27.96 23.64 -0.25
C GLY A 38 -29.49 23.71 -0.12
N GLU A 39 -30.23 23.33 -1.15
CA GLU A 39 -31.70 23.31 -1.21
C GLU A 39 -32.32 22.05 -0.58
N GLY A 40 -31.50 21.23 0.10
CA GLY A 40 -31.93 20.03 0.79
C GLY A 40 -30.82 19.45 1.66
N GLN A 41 -31.20 18.49 2.50
CA GLN A 41 -30.26 17.81 3.40
C GLN A 41 -30.43 16.29 3.30
N PRO A 42 -29.33 15.51 3.26
CA PRO A 42 -29.40 14.07 3.22
C PRO A 42 -29.95 13.51 4.54
N ILE A 43 -30.52 12.31 4.47
CA ILE A 43 -30.70 11.49 5.67
C ILE A 43 -29.38 10.79 6.01
N MET A 44 -29.14 10.50 7.30
CA MET A 44 -27.88 9.89 7.74
C MET A 44 -27.46 8.66 6.92
N LYS A 45 -28.40 7.74 6.64
CA LYS A 45 -28.13 6.53 5.84
C LYS A 45 -27.67 6.84 4.41
N LEU A 46 -28.17 7.92 3.80
CA LEU A 46 -27.73 8.34 2.48
C LEU A 46 -26.36 9.00 2.54
N LEU A 47 -26.09 9.79 3.58
CA LEU A 47 -24.77 10.38 3.82
C LEU A 47 -23.71 9.29 4.05
N GLU A 48 -24.00 8.26 4.85
CA GLU A 48 -23.13 7.08 5.01
C GLU A 48 -22.84 6.37 3.69
N LYS A 49 -23.87 6.20 2.86
CA LYS A 49 -23.71 5.58 1.53
C LYS A 49 -22.86 6.47 0.61
N PHE A 50 -23.04 7.78 0.67
CA PHE A 50 -22.25 8.76 -0.07
C PHE A 50 -20.79 8.74 0.37
N ALA A 51 -20.54 8.78 1.68
CA ALA A 51 -19.22 8.69 2.30
C ALA A 51 -18.44 7.45 1.83
N ARG A 52 -19.08 6.27 1.83
CA ARG A 52 -18.47 5.04 1.30
C ARG A 52 -18.17 5.13 -0.19
N LYS A 53 -19.04 5.79 -0.97
CA LYS A 53 -18.88 5.93 -2.42
C LYS A 53 -17.75 6.88 -2.80
N THR A 54 -17.51 7.91 -2.01
CA THR A 54 -16.44 8.90 -2.19
C THR A 54 -15.17 8.58 -1.40
N HIS A 55 -15.11 7.40 -0.76
CA HIS A 55 -13.99 7.00 0.12
C HIS A 55 -13.64 8.10 1.14
N THR A 56 -14.67 8.73 1.70
CA THR A 56 -14.56 9.85 2.63
C THR A 56 -15.05 9.41 4.00
N ALA A 57 -14.27 9.63 5.06
CA ALA A 57 -14.73 9.35 6.41
C ALA A 57 -15.97 10.18 6.71
N ILE A 58 -17.03 9.57 7.25
CA ILE A 58 -18.30 10.27 7.46
C ILE A 58 -18.15 11.51 8.35
N GLY A 59 -17.22 11.47 9.30
CA GLY A 59 -16.87 12.59 10.17
C GLY A 59 -16.48 13.87 9.41
N TYR A 60 -15.93 13.74 8.21
CA TYR A 60 -15.47 14.90 7.44
C TYR A 60 -16.64 15.76 6.95
N PHE A 61 -17.83 15.18 6.74
CA PHE A 61 -19.02 15.93 6.33
C PHE A 61 -19.59 16.84 7.44
N PHE A 62 -19.03 16.75 8.65
CA PHE A 62 -19.38 17.59 9.80
C PHE A 62 -18.32 18.64 10.11
N LEU A 63 -17.26 18.74 9.28
CA LEU A 63 -16.29 19.81 9.40
C LEU A 63 -16.90 21.15 8.95
N PRO A 64 -16.41 22.29 9.45
CA PRO A 64 -16.85 23.58 8.95
C PRO A 64 -16.45 23.80 7.49
N GLU A 65 -15.26 23.33 7.10
CA GLU A 65 -14.66 23.51 5.79
C GLU A 65 -13.92 22.23 5.32
N PRO A 66 -13.69 22.05 4.01
CA PRO A 66 -12.91 20.95 3.48
C PRO A 66 -11.48 20.90 4.04
N PRO A 67 -11.01 19.75 4.55
CA PRO A 67 -9.66 19.64 5.09
C PRO A 67 -8.61 19.68 3.97
N VAL A 68 -7.42 20.18 4.31
CA VAL A 68 -6.23 20.08 3.44
C VAL A 68 -5.53 18.75 3.68
N GLU A 69 -5.62 17.85 2.71
CA GLU A 69 -4.94 16.55 2.77
C GLU A 69 -3.53 16.64 2.18
N THR A 70 -2.53 16.19 2.94
CA THR A 70 -1.14 16.11 2.50
C THR A 70 -0.66 14.66 2.49
N LEU A 71 0.40 14.38 1.75
CA LEU A 71 1.02 13.06 1.80
C LEU A 71 1.66 12.85 3.18
N PRO A 72 1.36 11.74 3.88
CA PRO A 72 1.93 11.46 5.19
C PRO A 72 3.40 10.99 5.13
N ILE A 73 3.99 10.98 3.94
CA ILE A 73 5.38 10.64 3.66
C ILE A 73 5.99 11.69 2.72
N PRO A 74 7.32 11.91 2.75
CA PRO A 74 7.98 12.74 1.77
C PRO A 74 7.84 12.15 0.35
N ASP A 75 7.52 13.01 -0.63
CA ASP A 75 7.45 12.61 -2.05
C ASP A 75 8.82 12.80 -2.72
N PHE A 76 9.60 11.73 -2.79
CA PHE A 76 10.93 11.74 -3.42
C PHE A 76 10.89 11.51 -4.94
N ARG A 77 9.72 11.53 -5.58
CA ARG A 77 9.64 11.31 -7.03
C ARG A 77 10.24 12.51 -7.76
N THR A 78 11.36 12.27 -8.44
CA THR A 78 12.17 13.27 -9.14
C THR A 78 11.65 13.67 -10.53
N LEU A 79 10.44 13.27 -10.92
CA LEU A 79 9.85 13.72 -12.18
C LEU A 79 9.34 15.16 -12.01
N ALA A 80 10.06 16.10 -12.62
CA ALA A 80 9.94 17.56 -12.50
C ALA A 80 8.56 18.21 -12.76
N TYR A 81 7.46 17.46 -12.91
CA TYR A 81 6.19 18.04 -13.36
C TYR A 81 4.90 17.55 -12.70
N ARG A 82 4.94 16.87 -11.55
CA ARG A 82 3.71 16.69 -10.76
C ARG A 82 4.01 16.41 -9.29
N GLN A 83 4.25 17.47 -8.51
CA GLN A 83 3.84 17.38 -7.10
C GLN A 83 2.37 16.95 -7.12
N LEU A 84 2.03 15.85 -6.45
CA LEU A 84 0.62 15.52 -6.25
C LEU A 84 0.03 16.62 -5.38
N THR A 85 -0.58 17.61 -6.02
CA THR A 85 -1.27 18.70 -5.34
C THR A 85 -2.46 18.20 -4.54
N GLN A 86 -3.04 17.06 -4.94
CA GLN A 86 -4.10 16.36 -4.21
C GLN A 86 -3.86 14.84 -4.32
N PRO A 87 -3.44 14.17 -3.25
CA PRO A 87 -3.35 12.71 -3.24
C PRO A 87 -4.75 12.09 -3.33
N SER A 88 -4.89 10.95 -4.02
CA SER A 88 -6.18 10.26 -4.07
C SER A 88 -6.52 9.60 -2.74
N PRO A 89 -7.81 9.38 -2.43
CA PRO A 89 -8.24 8.66 -1.23
C PRO A 89 -7.59 7.29 -1.10
N ASP A 90 -7.61 6.49 -2.17
CA ASP A 90 -7.03 5.15 -2.18
C ASP A 90 -5.52 5.16 -1.92
N LEU A 91 -4.81 6.20 -2.41
CA LEU A 91 -3.39 6.37 -2.14
C LEU A 91 -3.18 6.68 -0.66
N LEU A 92 -3.94 7.61 -0.09
CA LEU A 92 -3.84 7.95 1.34
C LEU A 92 -4.15 6.74 2.22
N ASP A 93 -5.25 6.03 1.94
CA ASP A 93 -5.64 4.82 2.68
C ASP A 93 -4.53 3.76 2.62
N THR A 94 -3.92 3.58 1.44
CA THR A 94 -2.78 2.67 1.28
C THR A 94 -1.58 3.12 2.11
N LEU A 95 -1.24 4.41 2.08
CA LEU A 95 -0.11 4.96 2.83
C LEU A 95 -0.30 4.81 4.33
N TYR A 96 -1.50 5.16 4.84
CA TYR A 96 -1.82 4.99 6.26
C TYR A 96 -1.80 3.52 6.67
N ALA A 97 -2.34 2.62 5.85
CA ALA A 97 -2.25 1.19 6.12
C ALA A 97 -0.79 0.71 6.16
N MET A 98 0.07 1.18 5.25
CA MET A 98 1.49 0.80 5.26
C MET A 98 2.22 1.37 6.49
N GLN A 99 1.96 2.62 6.86
CA GLN A 99 2.54 3.24 8.06
C GLN A 99 2.10 2.50 9.33
N GLN A 100 0.83 2.12 9.45
CA GLN A 100 0.32 1.34 10.57
C GLN A 100 1.02 -0.02 10.66
N ARG A 101 1.21 -0.72 9.53
CA ARG A 101 1.93 -2.00 9.50
C ARG A 101 3.39 -1.86 9.89
N GLN A 102 4.07 -0.80 9.42
CA GLN A 102 5.46 -0.52 9.78
C GLN A 102 5.61 -0.20 11.26
N ALA A 103 4.71 0.63 11.81
CA ALA A 103 4.69 0.97 13.23
C ALA A 103 4.46 -0.28 14.08
N TRP A 104 3.43 -1.07 13.75
CA TRP A 104 3.13 -2.32 14.43
C TRP A 104 4.33 -3.29 14.41
N LEU A 105 4.95 -3.50 13.24
CA LEU A 105 6.10 -4.40 13.12
C LEU A 105 7.29 -3.92 13.95
N ARG A 106 7.50 -2.61 14.01
CA ARG A 106 8.57 -2.01 14.82
C ARG A 106 8.32 -2.28 16.31
N GLU A 107 7.10 -2.05 16.79
CA GLU A 107 6.71 -2.29 18.18
C GLU A 107 6.84 -3.77 18.55
N ASP A 108 6.29 -4.67 17.72
CA ASP A 108 6.40 -6.12 17.89
C ASP A 108 7.86 -6.60 17.97
N ARG A 109 8.73 -6.06 17.10
CA ARG A 109 10.17 -6.39 17.12
C ARG A 109 10.87 -5.90 18.39
N ILE A 110 10.50 -4.73 18.91
CA ILE A 110 11.07 -4.19 20.15
C ILE A 110 10.60 -5.02 21.34
N GLU A 111 9.30 -5.34 21.42
CA GLU A 111 8.74 -6.17 22.49
C GLU A 111 9.31 -7.58 22.50
N CYS A 112 9.59 -8.15 21.33
CA CYS A 112 10.24 -9.46 21.20
C CYS A 112 11.77 -9.40 21.34
N GLU A 113 12.34 -8.28 21.78
CA GLU A 113 13.78 -8.07 21.98
C GLU A 113 14.61 -8.47 20.75
N ALA A 114 14.12 -8.14 19.56
CA ALA A 114 14.80 -8.48 18.32
C ALA A 114 16.16 -7.79 18.24
N GLU A 115 17.20 -8.59 17.91
CA GLU A 115 18.55 -8.09 17.74
C GLU A 115 18.60 -6.97 16.68
N PRO A 116 19.31 -5.86 16.95
CA PRO A 116 19.59 -4.83 15.97
C PRO A 116 20.27 -5.42 14.74
N LEU A 117 19.99 -4.82 13.58
CA LEU A 117 20.66 -5.21 12.34
C LEU A 117 22.03 -4.54 12.29
N ASP A 118 23.10 -5.34 12.22
CA ASP A 118 24.50 -4.86 12.25
C ASP A 118 24.85 -3.79 11.21
N PHE A 119 24.10 -3.75 10.10
CA PHE A 119 24.30 -2.80 9.02
C PHE A 119 23.60 -1.45 9.22
N VAL A 120 22.69 -1.33 10.19
CA VAL A 120 21.99 -0.07 10.46
C VAL A 120 22.93 0.83 11.28
N GLY A 121 23.39 1.92 10.65
CA GLY A 121 24.34 2.85 11.28
C GLY A 121 25.81 2.41 11.16
N SER A 122 26.12 1.38 10.36
CA SER A 122 27.49 0.92 10.14
C SER A 122 28.33 1.82 9.21
N ALA A 123 27.70 2.78 8.54
CA ALA A 123 28.35 3.75 7.65
C ALA A 123 27.95 5.19 8.02
N THR A 124 28.88 6.11 7.80
CA THR A 124 28.82 7.53 8.10
C THR A 124 29.07 8.37 6.84
N GLN A 125 28.85 9.68 6.93
CA GLN A 125 29.14 10.59 5.81
C GLN A 125 30.63 10.74 5.49
N ASN A 126 31.52 10.24 6.36
CA ASN A 126 32.97 10.29 6.16
C ASN A 126 33.52 9.06 5.44
N ASP A 127 32.72 8.01 5.30
CA ASP A 127 33.14 6.77 4.65
C ASP A 127 33.19 6.93 3.13
N GLU A 128 34.10 6.21 2.49
CA GLU A 128 34.24 6.21 1.04
C GLU A 128 32.94 5.67 0.38
N PRO A 129 32.24 6.46 -0.45
CA PRO A 129 30.95 6.05 -1.02
C PRO A 129 31.00 4.75 -1.81
N GLU A 130 32.10 4.50 -2.53
CA GLU A 130 32.27 3.26 -3.30
C GLU A 130 32.42 2.03 -2.40
N ALA A 131 33.14 2.15 -1.29
CA ALA A 131 33.31 1.06 -0.32
C ALA A 131 31.98 0.74 0.37
N VAL A 132 31.23 1.75 0.79
CA VAL A 132 29.88 1.59 1.35
C VAL A 132 28.95 0.92 0.34
N GLY A 133 29.00 1.33 -0.93
CA GLY A 133 28.21 0.72 -2.00
C GLY A 133 28.53 -0.76 -2.24
N ARG A 134 29.81 -1.15 -2.15
CA ARG A 134 30.23 -2.57 -2.22
C ARG A 134 29.66 -3.38 -1.05
N GLU A 135 29.72 -2.83 0.16
CA GLU A 135 29.20 -3.51 1.36
C GLU A 135 27.68 -3.65 1.32
N MET A 136 26.96 -2.62 0.87
CA MET A 136 25.51 -2.70 0.63
C MET A 136 25.15 -3.79 -0.37
N ARG A 137 25.92 -3.94 -1.46
CA ARG A 137 25.73 -5.02 -2.44
C ARG A 137 25.92 -6.39 -1.78
N ARG A 138 27.01 -6.57 -1.03
CA ARG A 138 27.33 -7.82 -0.32
C ARG A 138 26.19 -8.22 0.62
N LEU A 139 25.75 -7.31 1.49
CA LEU A 139 24.68 -7.53 2.46
C LEU A 139 23.33 -7.85 1.82
N ALA A 140 23.02 -7.22 0.69
CA ALA A 140 21.78 -7.45 -0.03
C ALA A 140 21.83 -8.64 -1.01
N GLY A 141 22.94 -9.38 -1.07
CA GLY A 141 23.11 -10.56 -1.93
C GLY A 141 23.31 -10.22 -3.42
N PHE A 142 23.80 -9.02 -3.72
CA PHE A 142 24.08 -8.52 -5.08
C PHE A 142 25.59 -8.54 -5.40
N GLU A 143 26.28 -9.61 -5.03
CA GLU A 143 27.69 -9.82 -5.41
C GLU A 143 27.86 -9.97 -6.93
N GLU A 144 29.08 -9.86 -7.44
CA GLU A 144 29.33 -10.04 -8.89
C GLU A 144 28.80 -11.40 -9.37
N GLY A 145 28.08 -11.39 -10.50
CA GLY A 145 27.44 -12.60 -11.01
C GLY A 145 26.12 -12.99 -10.33
N TRP A 146 25.57 -12.17 -9.41
CA TRP A 146 24.26 -12.44 -8.77
C TRP A 146 23.15 -12.73 -9.79
N ALA A 147 23.18 -12.11 -10.96
CA ALA A 147 22.22 -12.32 -12.04
C ALA A 147 22.23 -13.77 -12.57
N SER A 148 23.30 -14.53 -12.35
CA SER A 148 23.42 -15.95 -12.69
C SER A 148 22.83 -16.88 -11.61
N SER A 149 22.53 -16.36 -10.41
CA SER A 149 22.00 -17.11 -9.27
C SER A 149 20.47 -17.07 -9.13
N VAL A 150 19.80 -16.18 -9.86
CA VAL A 150 18.33 -16.05 -9.82
C VAL A 150 17.68 -17.12 -10.69
N GLY A 151 17.06 -18.11 -10.03
CA GLY A 151 16.43 -19.27 -10.68
C GLY A 151 15.14 -18.96 -11.44
N SER A 152 14.58 -17.75 -11.30
CA SER A 152 13.41 -17.31 -12.06
C SER A 152 13.53 -15.86 -12.52
N TRP A 153 13.00 -15.59 -13.72
CA TRP A 153 13.06 -14.27 -14.35
C TRP A 153 12.26 -13.19 -13.59
N ARG A 154 11.25 -13.57 -12.80
CA ARG A 154 10.53 -12.65 -11.89
C ARG A 154 11.39 -12.19 -10.71
N ASP A 155 12.21 -13.09 -10.19
CA ASP A 155 13.15 -12.78 -9.12
C ASP A 155 14.23 -11.85 -9.66
N ALA A 156 14.69 -12.06 -10.91
CA ALA A 156 15.60 -11.16 -11.60
C ALA A 156 15.02 -9.74 -11.78
N VAL A 157 13.76 -9.59 -12.21
CA VAL A 157 13.10 -8.27 -12.31
C VAL A 157 12.99 -7.59 -10.93
N SER A 158 12.59 -8.34 -9.90
CA SER A 158 12.44 -7.80 -8.54
C SER A 158 13.78 -7.40 -7.91
N ALA A 159 14.83 -8.12 -8.24
CA ALA A 159 16.20 -7.85 -7.84
C ALA A 159 16.79 -6.65 -8.59
N LEU A 160 16.59 -6.56 -9.91
CA LEU A 160 16.98 -5.41 -10.72
C LEU A 160 16.24 -4.12 -10.33
N ARG A 161 14.95 -4.22 -9.99
CA ARG A 161 14.19 -3.07 -9.49
C ARG A 161 14.77 -2.56 -8.18
N ARG A 162 15.08 -3.46 -7.23
CA ARG A 162 15.75 -3.11 -5.97
C ARG A 162 17.13 -2.50 -6.21
N ALA A 163 17.91 -3.05 -7.13
CA ALA A 163 19.22 -2.51 -7.49
C ALA A 163 19.13 -1.11 -8.12
N MET A 164 18.13 -0.85 -8.96
CA MET A 164 17.84 0.49 -9.50
C MET A 164 17.39 1.46 -8.40
N ASP A 165 16.49 1.05 -7.51
CA ASP A 165 16.01 1.87 -6.39
C ASP A 165 17.17 2.27 -5.46
N LEU A 166 18.17 1.40 -5.30
CA LEU A 166 19.43 1.64 -4.58
C LEU A 166 20.52 2.35 -5.43
N ARG A 167 20.21 2.75 -6.67
CA ARG A 167 21.15 3.36 -7.65
C ARG A 167 22.41 2.53 -7.94
N LEU A 168 22.33 1.21 -7.74
CA LEU A 168 23.43 0.28 -8.04
C LEU A 168 23.49 -0.09 -9.52
N VAL A 169 22.39 0.12 -10.25
CA VAL A 169 22.24 -0.13 -11.69
C VAL A 169 21.65 1.12 -12.34
N ASP A 170 22.16 1.46 -13.53
CA ASP A 170 21.64 2.58 -14.31
C ASP A 170 20.18 2.33 -14.74
N ARG A 171 19.40 3.41 -14.76
CA ARG A 171 17.98 3.37 -15.11
C ARG A 171 17.75 2.81 -16.52
N ALA A 172 18.59 3.15 -17.50
CA ALA A 172 18.49 2.65 -18.86
C ALA A 172 18.65 1.12 -18.89
N VAL A 173 19.63 0.60 -18.15
CA VAL A 173 19.88 -0.84 -18.03
C VAL A 173 18.68 -1.57 -17.45
N PHE A 174 18.02 -0.99 -16.43
CA PHE A 174 16.77 -1.56 -15.89
C PHE A 174 15.65 -1.57 -16.93
N PHE A 175 15.41 -0.44 -17.62
CA PHE A 175 14.30 -0.34 -18.57
C PHE A 175 14.50 -1.21 -19.81
N ASP A 176 15.72 -1.33 -20.33
CA ASP A 176 16.03 -2.22 -21.46
C ASP A 176 15.71 -3.67 -21.08
N PHE A 177 16.19 -4.13 -19.92
CA PHE A 177 15.86 -5.45 -19.39
C PHE A 177 14.34 -5.64 -19.18
N TYR A 178 13.66 -4.65 -18.60
CA TYR A 178 12.23 -4.72 -18.32
C TYR A 178 11.37 -4.73 -19.60
N GLN A 179 11.77 -3.99 -20.64
CA GLN A 179 11.08 -4.00 -21.93
C GLN A 179 11.22 -5.35 -22.63
N ASP A 180 12.40 -5.95 -22.58
CA ASP A 180 12.62 -7.29 -23.14
C ASP A 180 11.84 -8.36 -22.38
N TYR A 181 11.70 -8.22 -21.06
CA TYR A 181 10.76 -9.02 -20.25
C TYR A 181 9.32 -8.92 -20.75
N ILE A 182 8.76 -7.71 -20.84
CA ILE A 182 7.36 -7.51 -21.25
C ILE A 182 7.12 -8.06 -22.67
N LYS A 183 8.10 -7.92 -23.57
CA LYS A 183 8.03 -8.51 -24.92
C LYS A 183 8.04 -10.04 -24.89
N ALA A 184 8.89 -10.66 -24.06
CA ALA A 184 8.97 -12.11 -23.91
C ALA A 184 7.70 -12.70 -23.27
N GLU A 185 7.17 -12.05 -22.23
CA GLU A 185 5.95 -12.51 -21.54
C GLU A 185 4.70 -12.38 -22.44
N ARG A 186 4.62 -11.31 -23.24
CA ARG A 186 3.55 -11.15 -24.25
C ARG A 186 3.60 -12.22 -25.33
N LYS A 187 4.78 -12.73 -25.68
CA LYS A 187 4.96 -13.84 -26.65
C LYS A 187 4.61 -15.21 -26.06
N GLN A 188 4.73 -15.40 -24.75
CA GLN A 188 4.48 -16.68 -24.07
C GLN A 188 3.03 -16.90 -23.64
N LYS A 189 2.10 -15.98 -23.92
CA LYS A 189 0.68 -16.16 -23.57
C LYS A 189 0.01 -17.27 -24.40
N LYS A 190 0.20 -18.52 -23.96
CA LYS A 190 -0.70 -19.66 -24.21
C LYS A 190 -1.70 -19.72 -23.04
N GLU A 191 -2.96 -19.94 -23.36
CA GLU A 191 -4.07 -20.00 -22.40
C GLU A 191 -3.84 -21.07 -21.33
N THR A 192 -3.77 -20.69 -20.04
CA THR A 192 -4.52 -21.34 -18.93
C THR A 192 -4.26 -20.70 -17.54
N ALA A 193 -5.33 -20.75 -16.73
CA ALA A 193 -5.43 -20.54 -15.28
C ALA A 193 -5.14 -19.14 -14.72
N GLY A 194 -6.16 -18.54 -14.09
CA GLY A 194 -6.06 -17.27 -13.38
C GLY A 194 -5.02 -17.29 -12.24
N GLY A 195 -4.53 -16.10 -11.87
CA GLY A 195 -3.52 -15.93 -10.84
C GLY A 195 -3.93 -16.50 -9.47
N ASN A 196 -2.98 -17.08 -8.74
CA ASN A 196 -3.21 -17.61 -7.40
C ASN A 196 -3.30 -16.45 -6.39
N PHE A 197 -4.50 -16.19 -5.85
CA PHE A 197 -4.78 -15.11 -4.89
C PHE A 197 -3.74 -15.02 -3.76
N TYR A 198 -3.34 -16.16 -3.20
CA TYR A 198 -2.42 -16.24 -2.06
C TYR A 198 -0.98 -15.88 -2.44
N ASN A 199 -0.56 -16.14 -3.68
CA ASN A 199 0.78 -15.73 -4.14
C ASN A 199 0.88 -14.19 -4.23
N ASN A 200 -0.23 -13.52 -4.55
CA ASN A 200 -0.30 -12.07 -4.54
C ASN A 200 -0.36 -11.48 -3.10
N GLN A 201 -0.62 -12.30 -2.08
CA GLN A 201 -0.63 -11.81 -0.69
C GLN A 201 0.79 -11.57 -0.17
N ASN A 202 1.79 -12.36 -0.61
CA ASN A 202 3.18 -12.12 -0.23
C ASN A 202 3.66 -10.73 -0.70
N THR A 203 3.23 -10.29 -1.87
CA THR A 203 3.57 -8.96 -2.40
C THR A 203 2.70 -7.83 -1.82
N ARG A 204 1.44 -8.10 -1.46
CA ARG A 204 0.52 -7.10 -0.90
C ARG A 204 0.69 -6.88 0.61
N VAL A 205 0.95 -7.93 1.37
CA VAL A 205 1.05 -7.91 2.84
C VAL A 205 2.50 -7.85 3.28
N GLY A 206 3.41 -8.47 2.52
CA GLY A 206 4.79 -8.69 2.92
C GLY A 206 4.90 -9.96 3.77
N GLU A 207 5.70 -10.92 3.30
CA GLU A 207 5.86 -12.23 3.96
C GLU A 207 6.41 -12.11 5.40
N LEU A 208 7.39 -11.23 5.61
CA LEU A 208 7.95 -10.97 6.95
C LEU A 208 6.87 -10.44 7.90
N PHE A 209 6.14 -9.42 7.46
CA PHE A 209 5.08 -8.81 8.25
C PHE A 209 3.97 -9.81 8.57
N ALA A 210 3.49 -10.54 7.56
CA ALA A 210 2.46 -11.57 7.74
C ALA A 210 2.90 -12.64 8.76
N THR A 211 4.13 -13.12 8.64
CA THR A 211 4.73 -14.12 9.54
C THR A 211 4.73 -13.62 11.00
N GLN A 212 5.14 -12.37 11.24
CA GLN A 212 5.13 -11.80 12.59
C GLN A 212 3.71 -11.64 13.14
N VAL A 213 2.77 -11.11 12.34
CA VAL A 213 1.37 -10.97 12.77
C VAL A 213 0.73 -12.32 13.09
N ILE A 214 0.96 -13.33 12.25
CA ILE A 214 0.42 -14.68 12.47
C ILE A 214 1.02 -15.29 13.75
N ARG A 215 2.33 -15.16 13.94
CA ARG A 215 3.01 -15.64 15.15
C ARG A 215 2.44 -14.96 16.40
N ALA A 216 2.37 -13.63 16.41
CA ALA A 216 1.81 -12.85 17.52
C ALA A 216 0.36 -13.24 17.83
N ALA A 217 -0.46 -13.51 16.80
CA ALA A 217 -1.84 -13.95 16.98
C ALA A 217 -1.94 -15.36 17.59
N MET A 218 -1.08 -16.27 17.14
CA MET A 218 -1.02 -17.64 17.67
C MET A 218 -0.48 -17.69 19.11
N GLU A 219 0.40 -16.76 19.47
CA GLU A 219 0.93 -16.59 20.83
C GLU A 219 -0.04 -15.81 21.75
N GLY A 220 -1.14 -15.28 21.21
CA GLY A 220 -2.13 -14.52 21.97
C GLY A 220 -1.70 -13.09 22.33
N ARG A 221 -0.60 -12.58 21.76
CA ARG A 221 -0.13 -11.19 21.94
C ARG A 221 -1.00 -10.19 21.19
N VAL A 222 -1.58 -10.61 20.06
CA VAL A 222 -2.62 -9.85 19.35
C VAL A 222 -3.86 -10.72 19.14
N GLY A 223 -5.03 -10.10 19.16
CA GLY A 223 -6.28 -10.82 18.85
C GLY A 223 -6.39 -11.17 17.36
N PHE A 224 -7.11 -12.24 17.01
CA PHE A 224 -7.35 -12.59 15.60
C PHE A 224 -8.05 -11.47 14.82
N TRP A 225 -8.96 -10.73 15.45
CA TRP A 225 -9.60 -9.58 14.80
C TRP A 225 -8.60 -8.50 14.40
N GLU A 226 -7.65 -8.21 15.28
CA GLU A 226 -6.58 -7.26 15.01
C GLU A 226 -5.63 -7.78 13.92
N ALA A 227 -5.24 -9.05 13.99
CA ALA A 227 -4.45 -9.70 12.96
C ALA A 227 -5.13 -9.65 11.58
N TYR A 228 -6.46 -9.76 11.54
CA TYR A 228 -7.23 -9.64 10.30
C TYR A 228 -7.20 -8.21 9.76
N ASN A 229 -7.34 -7.20 10.62
CA ASN A 229 -7.27 -5.80 10.20
C ASN A 229 -5.87 -5.44 9.70
N LEU A 230 -4.82 -5.87 10.40
CA LEU A 230 -3.43 -5.64 10.03
C LEU A 230 -3.10 -6.23 8.65
N THR A 231 -3.54 -7.46 8.39
CA THR A 231 -3.25 -8.16 7.12
C THR A 231 -4.27 -7.86 6.02
N GLY A 232 -5.47 -7.40 6.37
CA GLY A 232 -6.63 -7.34 5.49
C GLY A 232 -7.10 -8.73 5.03
N LEU A 233 -6.78 -9.79 5.78
CA LEU A 233 -7.20 -11.16 5.50
C LEU A 233 -8.11 -11.62 6.64
N HIS A 234 -9.34 -12.00 6.32
CA HIS A 234 -10.34 -12.35 7.32
C HIS A 234 -10.67 -13.85 7.33
N GLY A 235 -10.88 -14.41 8.53
CA GLY A 235 -11.39 -15.76 8.74
C GLY A 235 -10.58 -16.86 8.03
N GLY A 236 -11.27 -17.70 7.25
CA GLY A 236 -10.64 -18.83 6.55
C GLY A 236 -9.54 -18.43 5.55
N THR A 237 -9.59 -17.21 4.99
CA THR A 237 -8.54 -16.69 4.11
C THR A 237 -7.24 -16.47 4.88
N PHE A 238 -7.33 -15.93 6.09
CA PHE A 238 -6.18 -15.76 6.98
C PHE A 238 -5.59 -17.12 7.35
N GLN A 239 -6.42 -18.07 7.79
CA GLN A 239 -5.97 -19.42 8.16
C GLN A 239 -5.28 -20.14 7.00
N LYS A 240 -5.86 -20.06 5.79
CA LYS A 240 -5.29 -20.71 4.60
C LYS A 240 -3.98 -20.05 4.17
N TYR A 241 -3.84 -18.74 4.35
CA TYR A 241 -2.58 -18.05 4.10
C TYR A 241 -1.51 -18.43 5.14
N ALA A 242 -1.86 -18.47 6.43
CA ALA A 242 -0.99 -18.91 7.50
C ALA A 242 -0.47 -20.34 7.29
N ARG A 243 -1.34 -21.29 6.89
CA ARG A 243 -0.92 -22.66 6.52
C ARG A 243 0.08 -22.72 5.39
N ARG A 244 -0.02 -21.81 4.42
CA ARG A 244 0.97 -21.71 3.33
C ARG A 244 2.32 -21.16 3.80
N LEU A 245 2.31 -20.31 4.82
CA LEU A 245 3.52 -19.82 5.49
C LEU A 245 4.05 -20.79 6.55
N GLY A 246 3.47 -21.99 6.68
CA GLY A 246 3.94 -23.04 7.60
C GLY A 246 3.31 -23.02 8.99
N PHE A 247 2.28 -22.20 9.23
CA PHE A 247 1.61 -22.09 10.52
C PHE A 247 0.31 -22.90 10.57
N ASN A 248 -0.04 -23.44 11.74
CA ASN A 248 -1.35 -24.09 11.97
C ASN A 248 -2.17 -23.30 13.00
N PRO A 249 -2.82 -22.20 12.60
CA PRO A 249 -3.73 -21.49 13.47
C PRO A 249 -4.99 -22.33 13.75
N PRO A 250 -5.62 -22.15 14.92
CA PRO A 250 -6.88 -22.81 15.29
C PRO A 250 -8.03 -22.46 14.32
#